data_AF-A0A971MYH9-F1
#
_entry.id   AF-A0A971MYH9-F1
#
_cell.length_a   1.000
_cell.length_b   1.000
_cell.length_c   1.000
_cell.angle_alpha   90.00
_cell.angle_beta   90.00
_cell.angle_gamma   90.00
#
_symmetry.space_group_name_H-M   'P 1'
#
loop_
_entity.id
_entity.type
_entity.pdbx_description
1 polymer ?
#
loop_
_entity_poly.entity_id
_entity_poly.type
_entity_poly.pdbx_seq_one_letter_code
_entity_poly.pdbx_strand_id
1 'polypeptide(L)'
;MLGAIVHNETVVDDLLGRGVILADTVDEIEKGSRVLVRAHGISPEVERALIERSCIIIDETCPFVKKIQRIVRDAAAEGSGIIITGTGDHPEVQGVVGYAGEAEVIIIENAKDAEKHEFSGKKWIIVSQTTFSVDKWREICEILQKKIANCEIFDTICVTTDRRQSDASSLAANSDLMIVLGGRNSSNTAKLYEICCEHCENTYWIDRPDQIPSDVYEKALSSERIGITAGASTPEEMIREVIQNMTEKEGLINEEQPLEELQEQPEEQLEQIEDQLEQPEEQQVQPEEELEQPEEELEQTTEQLTEENQEETPEQPDEQPEVDFTEFIDSIPELKKGSIVKGRIVRYDDEFVYVDVRDKTEGRIPIREFEADPDIDLEQACQEHMELDVYVRN
;
A
#
# COMPACT_ATOMS: atom_id res chain seq x y z
N MET A 1 18.04 7.68 -11.63
CA MET A 1 17.24 6.68 -10.90
C MET A 1 18.03 5.39 -10.85
N LEU A 2 18.04 4.72 -9.69
CA LEU A 2 18.69 3.42 -9.52
C LEU A 2 17.67 2.31 -9.80
N GLY A 3 17.78 1.70 -10.97
CA GLY A 3 16.76 0.87 -11.58
C GLY A 3 15.54 1.68 -12.06
N ALA A 4 14.66 1.00 -12.79
CA ALA A 4 13.39 1.60 -13.21
C ALA A 4 12.52 1.93 -11.99
N ILE A 5 11.95 3.15 -11.97
CA ILE A 5 11.11 3.65 -10.87
C ILE A 5 9.89 2.74 -10.65
N VAL A 6 9.29 2.27 -11.74
CA VAL A 6 8.22 1.27 -11.81
C VAL A 6 8.46 0.34 -13.01
N HIS A 7 7.82 -0.84 -13.02
CA HIS A 7 7.88 -1.75 -14.16
C HIS A 7 6.89 -1.34 -15.27
N ASN A 8 7.19 -0.22 -15.95
CA ASN A 8 6.45 0.25 -17.12
C ASN A 8 7.38 1.05 -18.05
N GLU A 9 7.58 0.58 -19.29
CA GLU A 9 8.54 1.21 -20.22
C GLU A 9 8.11 2.62 -20.64
N THR A 10 6.82 2.85 -20.89
CA THR A 10 6.30 4.17 -21.26
C THR A 10 6.59 5.22 -20.18
N VAL A 11 6.43 4.86 -18.89
CA VAL A 11 6.75 5.76 -17.77
C VAL A 11 8.26 6.01 -17.67
N VAL A 12 9.07 4.95 -17.85
CA VAL A 12 10.53 5.07 -17.83
C VAL A 12 11.02 5.97 -18.96
N ASP A 13 10.52 5.78 -20.17
CA ASP A 13 10.89 6.57 -21.36
C ASP A 13 10.54 8.04 -21.22
N ASP A 14 9.39 8.39 -20.63
CA ASP A 14 9.03 9.78 -20.34
C ASP A 14 10.03 10.43 -19.39
N LEU A 15 10.43 9.75 -18.31
CA LEU A 15 11.44 10.26 -17.37
C LEU A 15 12.82 10.41 -18.02
N LEU A 16 13.23 9.45 -18.85
CA LEU A 16 14.47 9.54 -19.62
C LEU A 16 14.43 10.74 -20.59
N GLY A 17 13.31 10.96 -21.26
CA GLY A 17 13.07 12.11 -22.14
C GLY A 17 13.14 13.46 -21.42
N ARG A 18 12.84 13.49 -20.12
CA ARG A 18 12.96 14.67 -19.24
C ARG A 18 14.36 14.85 -18.63
N GLY A 19 15.30 13.97 -18.96
CA GLY A 19 16.70 14.07 -18.53
C GLY A 19 17.06 13.27 -17.28
N VAL A 20 16.18 12.39 -16.79
CA VAL A 20 16.55 11.41 -15.76
C VAL A 20 17.49 10.38 -16.39
N ILE A 21 18.56 10.01 -15.68
CA ILE A 21 19.50 8.97 -16.13
C ILE A 21 19.19 7.68 -15.37
N LEU A 22 19.03 6.57 -16.08
CA LEU A 22 18.91 5.23 -15.51
C LEU A 22 20.30 4.66 -15.22
N ALA A 23 20.49 4.13 -14.02
CA ALA A 23 21.66 3.36 -13.62
C ALA A 23 21.19 2.00 -13.10
N ASP A 24 21.83 0.92 -13.51
CA ASP A 24 21.51 -0.44 -13.05
C ASP A 24 22.23 -0.76 -11.73
N THR A 25 23.40 -0.17 -11.53
CA THR A 25 24.24 -0.38 -10.35
C THR A 25 24.65 0.93 -9.69
N VAL A 26 24.98 0.88 -8.40
CA VAL A 26 25.52 2.02 -7.66
C VAL A 26 26.84 2.52 -8.27
N ASP A 27 27.58 1.62 -8.94
CA ASP A 27 28.89 1.95 -9.49
C ASP A 27 28.85 2.92 -10.67
N GLU A 28 27.76 2.89 -11.44
CA GLU A 28 27.47 3.78 -12.55
C GLU A 28 27.10 5.21 -12.12
N ILE A 29 26.80 5.41 -10.82
CA ILE A 29 26.35 6.69 -10.29
C ILE A 29 27.55 7.56 -9.90
N GLU A 30 27.61 8.77 -10.47
CA GLU A 30 28.62 9.77 -10.12
C GLU A 30 28.48 10.23 -8.67
N LYS A 31 29.61 10.48 -8.00
CA LYS A 31 29.61 10.98 -6.61
C LYS A 31 28.91 12.33 -6.50
N GLY A 32 28.16 12.53 -5.43
CA GLY A 32 27.39 13.77 -5.23
C GLY A 32 26.08 13.85 -6.00
N SER A 33 25.72 12.82 -6.79
CA SER A 33 24.48 12.82 -7.56
C SER A 33 23.24 12.77 -6.69
N ARG A 34 22.12 13.27 -7.22
CA ARG A 34 20.78 13.02 -6.68
C ARG A 34 20.27 11.69 -7.23
N VAL A 35 19.91 10.76 -6.35
CA VAL A 35 19.56 9.39 -6.71
C VAL A 35 18.14 9.10 -6.27
N LEU A 36 17.26 8.94 -7.26
CA LEU A 36 15.91 8.45 -7.06
C LEU A 36 15.93 6.92 -6.85
N VAL A 37 15.44 6.47 -5.71
CA VAL A 37 15.24 5.06 -5.37
C VAL A 37 13.85 4.62 -5.84
N ARG A 38 13.78 3.42 -6.42
CA ARG A 38 12.54 2.85 -6.96
C ARG A 38 11.52 2.45 -5.89
N ALA A 39 10.24 2.36 -6.28
CA ALA A 39 9.14 2.00 -5.37
C ALA A 39 9.30 0.61 -4.70
N HIS A 40 10.01 -0.30 -5.35
CA HIS A 40 10.35 -1.63 -4.84
C HIS A 40 11.39 -1.62 -3.71
N GLY A 41 12.01 -0.47 -3.45
CA GLY A 41 13.08 -0.32 -2.48
C GLY A 41 14.43 -0.89 -2.90
N ILE A 42 15.38 -0.72 -1.99
CA ILE A 42 16.77 -1.14 -2.07
C ILE A 42 17.21 -1.77 -0.75
N SER A 43 18.31 -2.53 -0.78
CA SER A 43 18.90 -3.09 0.42
C SER A 43 19.68 -2.04 1.24
N PRO A 44 19.90 -2.26 2.55
CA PRO A 44 20.73 -1.39 3.37
C PRO A 44 22.18 -1.25 2.88
N GLU A 45 22.70 -2.25 2.16
CA GLU A 45 24.03 -2.20 1.55
C GLU A 45 24.09 -1.20 0.39
N VAL A 46 23.08 -1.23 -0.48
CA VAL A 46 22.95 -0.28 -1.61
C VAL A 46 22.81 1.14 -1.09
N GLU A 47 21.98 1.34 -0.07
CA GLU A 47 21.81 2.65 0.58
C GLU A 47 23.13 3.16 1.15
N ARG A 48 23.88 2.32 1.88
CA ARG A 48 25.19 2.69 2.43
C ARG A 48 26.18 3.06 1.33
N ALA A 49 26.22 2.32 0.23
CA ALA A 49 27.10 2.60 -0.90
C ALA A 49 26.79 3.96 -1.55
N LEU A 50 25.52 4.36 -1.61
CA LEU A 50 25.11 5.69 -2.09
C LEU A 50 25.56 6.80 -1.13
N ILE A 51 25.40 6.60 0.18
CA ILE A 51 25.85 7.55 1.22
C ILE A 51 27.38 7.71 1.18
N GLU A 52 28.13 6.61 1.05
CA GLU A 52 29.60 6.64 0.92
C GLU A 52 30.09 7.39 -0.32
N ARG A 53 29.27 7.40 -1.39
CA ARG A 53 29.49 8.21 -2.60
C ARG A 53 29.01 9.66 -2.47
N SER A 54 28.58 10.06 -1.28
CA SER A 54 28.01 11.40 -1.00
C SER A 54 26.80 11.74 -1.86
N CYS A 55 26.04 10.72 -2.30
CA CYS A 55 24.81 10.95 -3.06
C CYS A 55 23.69 11.49 -2.18
N ILE A 56 22.80 12.28 -2.76
CA ILE A 56 21.55 12.70 -2.13
C ILE A 56 20.48 11.68 -2.52
N ILE A 57 19.97 10.94 -1.54
CA ILE A 57 18.96 9.90 -1.78
C ILE A 57 17.57 10.54 -1.74
N ILE A 58 16.78 10.31 -2.79
CA ILE A 58 15.35 10.62 -2.85
C ILE A 58 14.64 9.27 -2.83
N ASP A 59 14.06 8.93 -1.68
CA ASP A 59 13.54 7.59 -1.43
C ASP A 59 12.05 7.46 -1.69
N GLU A 60 11.70 6.99 -2.89
CA GLU A 60 10.32 6.70 -3.29
C GLU A 60 9.88 5.27 -2.97
N THR A 61 10.57 4.56 -2.07
CA THR A 61 10.17 3.22 -1.66
C THR A 61 8.76 3.24 -1.09
N CYS A 62 7.89 2.39 -1.65
CA CYS A 62 6.50 2.27 -1.23
C CYS A 62 6.39 1.98 0.28
N PRO A 63 5.52 2.69 1.04
CA PRO A 63 5.35 2.45 2.49
C PRO A 63 4.97 1.00 2.84
N PHE A 64 4.33 0.27 1.93
CA PHE A 64 4.05 -1.15 2.10
C PHE A 64 5.32 -2.01 2.06
N VAL A 65 6.25 -1.69 1.17
CA VAL A 65 7.57 -2.33 1.13
C VAL A 65 8.37 -1.98 2.39
N LYS A 66 8.37 -0.70 2.81
CA LYS A 66 9.02 -0.28 4.07
C LYS A 66 8.48 -1.02 5.30
N LYS A 67 7.17 -1.31 5.36
CA LYS A 67 6.55 -2.12 6.43
C LYS A 67 7.17 -3.53 6.47
N ILE A 68 7.33 -4.18 5.32
CA ILE A 68 7.96 -5.52 5.24
C ILE A 68 9.42 -5.45 5.68
N GLN A 69 10.18 -4.47 5.19
CA GLN A 69 11.59 -4.27 5.56
C GLN A 69 11.75 -4.10 7.08
N ARG A 70 10.86 -3.34 7.73
CA ARG A 70 10.81 -3.18 9.19
C ARG A 70 10.53 -4.50 9.90
N ILE A 71 9.48 -5.21 9.51
CA ILE A 71 9.10 -6.52 10.08
C ILE A 71 10.28 -7.50 10.00
N VAL A 72 10.92 -7.60 8.83
CA VAL A 72 12.06 -8.49 8.61
C VAL A 72 13.27 -8.11 9.45
N ARG A 73 13.59 -6.82 9.51
CA ARG A 73 14.69 -6.31 10.35
C ARG A 73 14.48 -6.63 11.82
N ASP A 74 13.29 -6.35 12.33
CA ASP A 74 12.99 -6.49 13.76
C ASP A 74 12.96 -7.98 14.14
N ALA A 75 12.34 -8.83 13.33
CA ALA A 75 12.34 -10.29 13.54
C ALA A 75 13.75 -10.90 13.44
N ALA A 76 14.60 -10.41 12.53
CA ALA A 76 15.99 -10.83 12.42
C ALA A 76 16.80 -10.43 13.66
N ALA A 77 16.59 -9.22 14.21
CA ALA A 77 17.23 -8.77 15.45
C ALA A 77 16.82 -9.62 16.67
N GLU A 78 15.61 -10.19 16.65
CA GLU A 78 15.12 -11.14 17.65
C GLU A 78 15.65 -12.59 17.46
N GLY A 79 16.41 -12.85 16.39
CA GLY A 79 16.97 -14.16 16.09
C GLY A 79 16.01 -15.13 15.40
N SER A 80 14.90 -14.63 14.83
CA SER A 80 13.98 -15.43 14.03
C SER A 80 14.58 -15.78 12.67
N GLY A 81 14.19 -16.93 12.10
CA GLY A 81 14.36 -17.17 10.68
C GLY A 81 13.29 -16.43 9.86
N ILE A 82 13.60 -16.08 8.62
CA ILE A 82 12.72 -15.30 7.74
C ILE A 82 12.32 -16.15 6.55
N ILE A 83 11.02 -16.26 6.28
CA ILE A 83 10.48 -16.83 5.05
C ILE A 83 9.85 -15.70 4.26
N ILE A 84 10.30 -15.51 3.02
CA ILE A 84 9.75 -14.53 2.09
C ILE A 84 9.09 -15.29 0.95
N THR A 85 7.78 -15.14 0.80
CA THR A 85 7.07 -15.67 -0.36
C THR A 85 7.06 -14.62 -1.47
N GLY A 86 7.41 -15.02 -2.68
CA GLY A 86 7.62 -14.05 -3.75
C GLY A 86 8.55 -14.60 -4.82
N THR A 87 8.78 -13.81 -5.86
CA THR A 87 9.70 -14.17 -6.95
C THR A 87 11.13 -13.83 -6.54
N GLY A 88 12.03 -14.82 -6.53
CA GLY A 88 13.34 -14.69 -5.88
C GLY A 88 14.22 -13.60 -6.45
N ASP A 89 14.25 -13.41 -7.77
CA ASP A 89 15.05 -12.36 -8.43
C ASP A 89 14.36 -10.99 -8.48
N HIS A 90 13.14 -10.86 -7.93
CA HIS A 90 12.40 -9.61 -7.98
C HIS A 90 13.08 -8.50 -7.13
N PRO A 91 13.20 -7.28 -7.68
CA PRO A 91 13.66 -6.08 -6.97
C PRO A 91 13.25 -5.93 -5.51
N GLU A 92 11.95 -6.09 -5.25
CA GLU A 92 11.36 -5.95 -3.92
C GLU A 92 11.85 -7.05 -2.97
N VAL A 93 11.84 -8.31 -3.42
CA VAL A 93 12.28 -9.46 -2.63
C VAL A 93 13.75 -9.31 -2.27
N GLN A 94 14.59 -8.95 -3.24
CA GLN A 94 16.01 -8.68 -2.99
C GLN A 94 16.24 -7.51 -2.02
N GLY A 95 15.43 -6.44 -2.14
CA GLY A 95 15.42 -5.34 -1.20
C GLY A 95 15.13 -5.79 0.22
N VAL A 96 14.06 -6.57 0.41
CA VAL A 96 13.62 -7.11 1.71
C VAL A 96 14.64 -8.09 2.31
N VAL A 97 15.21 -9.00 1.50
CA VAL A 97 16.26 -9.94 1.95
C VAL A 97 17.41 -9.19 2.61
N GLY A 98 17.80 -8.04 2.07
CA GLY A 98 18.88 -7.22 2.62
C GLY A 98 18.65 -6.73 4.05
N TYR A 99 17.41 -6.65 4.51
CA TYR A 99 17.07 -6.23 5.88
C TYR A 99 17.17 -7.36 6.91
N ALA A 100 17.31 -8.61 6.48
CA ALA A 100 17.44 -9.76 7.38
C ALA A 100 18.85 -9.87 8.01
N GLY A 101 19.84 -9.11 7.54
CA GLY A 101 21.21 -9.17 8.07
C GLY A 101 21.81 -10.58 7.94
N GLU A 102 22.27 -11.14 9.07
CA GLU A 102 22.82 -12.50 9.14
C GLU A 102 21.76 -13.59 9.40
N ALA A 103 20.48 -13.22 9.54
CA ALA A 103 19.43 -14.18 9.79
C ALA A 103 19.27 -15.14 8.60
N GLU A 104 18.80 -16.35 8.89
CA GLU A 104 18.50 -17.34 7.85
C GLU A 104 17.27 -16.90 7.08
N VAL A 105 17.41 -16.69 5.77
CA VAL A 105 16.33 -16.31 4.86
C VAL A 105 16.05 -17.44 3.88
N ILE A 106 14.78 -17.77 3.70
CA ILE A 106 14.30 -18.74 2.71
C ILE A 106 13.29 -18.05 1.83
N ILE A 107 13.49 -18.13 0.51
CA ILE A 107 12.52 -17.65 -0.47
C ILE A 107 11.69 -18.83 -0.96
N ILE A 108 10.37 -18.68 -0.99
CA ILE A 108 9.43 -19.73 -1.40
C ILE A 108 8.48 -19.17 -2.45
N GLU A 109 8.53 -19.73 -3.67
CA GLU A 109 7.72 -19.20 -4.78
C GLU A 109 6.41 -19.98 -4.99
N ASN A 110 6.35 -21.22 -4.49
CA ASN A 110 5.21 -22.13 -4.68
C ASN A 110 5.13 -23.20 -3.59
N ALA A 111 4.01 -23.93 -3.57
CA ALA A 111 3.75 -25.02 -2.64
C ALA A 111 4.84 -26.12 -2.61
N LYS A 112 5.41 -26.48 -3.78
CA LYS A 112 6.45 -27.53 -3.84
C LYS A 112 7.73 -27.10 -3.12
N ASP A 113 8.08 -25.82 -3.20
CA ASP A 113 9.22 -25.28 -2.47
C ASP A 113 8.99 -25.33 -0.96
N ALA A 114 7.77 -24.99 -0.50
CA ALA A 114 7.37 -25.09 0.91
C ALA A 114 7.38 -26.55 1.42
N GLU A 115 6.90 -27.49 0.60
CA GLU A 115 6.90 -28.92 0.93
C GLU A 115 8.31 -29.51 1.01
N LYS A 116 9.23 -29.04 0.17
CA LYS A 116 10.58 -29.58 0.08
C LYS A 116 11.51 -29.06 1.18
N HIS A 117 11.29 -27.85 1.69
CA HIS A 117 12.23 -27.21 2.61
C HIS A 117 12.09 -27.76 4.05
N GLU A 118 13.20 -27.97 4.75
CA GLU A 118 13.21 -28.41 6.15
C GLU A 118 13.54 -27.23 7.06
N PHE A 119 12.75 -27.02 8.11
CA PHE A 119 12.89 -25.86 8.99
C PHE A 119 13.45 -26.28 10.34
N SER A 120 14.41 -25.52 10.85
CA SER A 120 14.93 -25.72 12.21
C SER A 120 13.88 -25.30 13.27
N GLY A 121 14.01 -25.81 14.49
CA GLY A 121 13.05 -25.57 15.59
C GLY A 121 13.04 -24.16 16.20
N LYS A 122 13.67 -23.17 15.55
CA LYS A 122 13.62 -21.76 15.98
C LYS A 122 12.29 -21.11 15.59
N LYS A 123 12.06 -19.87 16.04
CA LYS A 123 10.94 -19.04 15.58
C LYS A 123 11.18 -18.67 14.11
N TRP A 124 10.14 -18.73 13.30
CA TRP A 124 10.14 -18.25 11.93
C TRP A 124 9.04 -17.21 11.73
N ILE A 125 9.33 -16.17 10.95
CA ILE A 125 8.29 -15.29 10.43
C ILE A 125 8.08 -15.55 8.94
N ILE A 126 6.85 -15.35 8.47
CA ILE A 126 6.48 -15.51 7.07
C ILE A 126 5.92 -14.17 6.59
N VAL A 127 6.53 -13.61 5.54
CA VAL A 127 6.06 -12.40 4.83
C VAL A 127 5.85 -12.73 3.35
N SER A 128 5.10 -11.89 2.66
CA SER A 128 4.88 -11.95 1.22
C SER A 128 5.36 -10.70 0.48
N GLN A 129 5.85 -10.88 -0.74
CA GLN A 129 5.99 -9.79 -1.70
C GLN A 129 4.62 -9.11 -1.90
N THR A 130 4.60 -7.77 -1.94
CA THR A 130 3.37 -6.98 -1.98
C THR A 130 2.46 -7.32 -3.17
N THR A 131 3.06 -7.72 -4.30
CA THR A 131 2.37 -8.06 -5.55
C THR A 131 2.21 -9.57 -5.77
N PHE A 132 2.40 -10.40 -4.75
CA PHE A 132 2.36 -11.86 -4.89
C PHE A 132 0.92 -12.38 -5.12
N SER A 133 0.82 -13.62 -5.59
CA SER A 133 -0.46 -14.28 -5.81
C SER A 133 -1.12 -14.64 -4.47
N VAL A 134 -2.34 -14.17 -4.26
CA VAL A 134 -3.10 -14.44 -3.03
C VAL A 134 -3.38 -15.95 -2.86
N ASP A 135 -3.70 -16.67 -3.94
CA ASP A 135 -3.95 -18.11 -3.85
C ASP A 135 -2.70 -18.92 -3.52
N LYS A 136 -1.56 -18.63 -4.19
CA LYS A 136 -0.27 -19.26 -3.87
C LYS A 136 0.15 -18.94 -2.43
N TRP A 137 -0.06 -17.70 -1.97
CA TRP A 137 0.21 -17.30 -0.59
C TRP A 137 -0.56 -18.14 0.42
N ARG A 138 -1.87 -18.30 0.22
CA ARG A 138 -2.74 -19.13 1.08
C ARG A 138 -2.25 -20.58 1.10
N GLU A 139 -2.00 -21.17 -0.06
CA GLU A 139 -1.51 -22.54 -0.18
C GLU A 139 -0.16 -22.74 0.54
N ILE A 140 0.79 -21.82 0.34
CA ILE A 140 2.09 -21.84 1.00
C ILE A 140 1.93 -21.71 2.52
N CYS A 141 1.13 -20.77 3.00
CA CYS A 141 0.89 -20.57 4.43
C CYS A 141 0.33 -21.83 5.09
N GLU A 142 -0.65 -22.49 4.46
CA GLU A 142 -1.21 -23.75 4.98
C GLU A 142 -0.17 -24.86 5.10
N ILE A 143 0.75 -24.96 4.14
CA ILE A 143 1.84 -25.95 4.17
C ILE A 143 2.82 -25.62 5.30
N LEU A 144 3.25 -24.35 5.40
CA LEU A 144 4.25 -23.92 6.36
C LEU A 144 3.76 -24.00 7.80
N GLN A 145 2.49 -23.65 8.08
CA GLN A 145 1.89 -23.80 9.41
C GLN A 145 1.88 -25.24 9.90
N LYS A 146 1.75 -26.22 8.99
CA LYS A 146 1.80 -27.65 9.35
C LYS A 146 3.23 -28.12 9.63
N LYS A 147 4.23 -27.47 9.03
CA LYS A 147 5.65 -27.86 9.13
C LYS A 147 6.41 -27.15 10.23
N ILE A 148 6.03 -25.92 10.59
CA ILE A 148 6.75 -25.07 11.52
C ILE A 148 5.92 -24.86 12.79
N ALA A 149 6.37 -25.44 13.89
CA ALA A 149 5.64 -25.37 15.16
C ALA A 149 5.60 -23.94 15.77
N ASN A 150 6.63 -23.13 15.51
CA ASN A 150 6.73 -21.75 16.00
C ASN A 150 6.87 -20.80 14.82
N CYS A 151 5.74 -20.51 14.16
CA CYS A 151 5.68 -19.58 13.03
C CYS A 151 4.71 -18.43 13.31
N GLU A 152 5.05 -17.25 12.81
CA GLU A 152 4.22 -16.06 12.82
C GLU A 152 4.06 -15.59 11.38
N ILE A 153 2.83 -15.28 10.97
CA ILE A 153 2.51 -14.91 9.59
C ILE A 153 2.11 -13.45 9.57
N PHE A 154 2.78 -12.70 8.71
CA PHE A 154 2.43 -11.33 8.39
C PHE A 154 1.92 -11.33 6.95
N ASP A 155 0.62 -11.11 6.79
CA ASP A 155 0.06 -10.91 5.46
C ASP A 155 0.48 -9.52 4.96
N THR A 156 1.42 -9.51 4.04
CA THR A 156 2.02 -8.30 3.50
C THR A 156 1.72 -8.10 2.02
N ILE A 157 0.77 -8.86 1.46
CA ILE A 157 0.19 -8.55 0.14
C ILE A 157 -0.56 -7.22 0.26
N CYS A 158 -0.39 -6.34 -0.71
CA CYS A 158 -1.05 -5.04 -0.69
C CYS A 158 -2.56 -5.20 -1.00
N VAL A 159 -3.41 -4.46 -0.28
CA VAL A 159 -4.87 -4.43 -0.54
C VAL A 159 -5.18 -4.10 -1.99
N THR A 160 -4.45 -3.13 -2.57
CA THR A 160 -4.66 -2.73 -3.95
C THR A 160 -4.31 -3.85 -4.93
N THR A 161 -3.41 -4.76 -4.55
CA THR A 161 -3.13 -5.98 -5.31
C THR A 161 -4.26 -6.99 -5.12
N ASP A 162 -4.72 -7.26 -3.91
CA ASP A 162 -5.82 -8.20 -3.63
C ASP A 162 -7.12 -7.79 -4.36
N ARG A 163 -7.52 -6.53 -4.22
CA ARG A 163 -8.71 -5.97 -4.89
C ARG A 163 -8.60 -6.08 -6.41
N ARG A 164 -7.47 -5.68 -7.00
CA ARG A 164 -7.26 -5.80 -8.46
C ARG A 164 -7.29 -7.25 -8.95
N GLN A 165 -6.75 -8.19 -8.17
CA GLN A 165 -6.82 -9.62 -8.51
C GLN A 165 -8.27 -10.13 -8.49
N SER A 166 -9.05 -9.75 -7.47
CA SER A 166 -10.48 -10.09 -7.40
C SER A 166 -11.28 -9.47 -8.54
N ASP A 167 -11.10 -8.17 -8.80
CA ASP A 167 -11.79 -7.44 -9.86
C ASP A 167 -11.44 -8.02 -11.24
N ALA A 168 -10.18 -8.37 -11.48
CA ALA A 168 -9.75 -9.01 -12.72
C ALA A 168 -10.34 -10.41 -12.90
N SER A 169 -10.45 -11.21 -11.83
CA SER A 169 -11.12 -12.52 -11.87
C SER A 169 -12.60 -12.36 -12.24
N SER A 170 -13.31 -11.45 -11.56
CA SER A 170 -14.72 -11.18 -11.84
C SER A 170 -14.95 -10.61 -13.24
N LEU A 171 -14.09 -9.70 -13.70
CA LEU A 171 -14.16 -9.13 -15.06
C LEU A 171 -13.91 -10.21 -16.12
N ALA A 172 -12.88 -11.04 -15.93
CA ALA A 172 -12.55 -12.11 -16.86
C ALA A 172 -13.65 -13.19 -16.94
N ALA A 173 -14.28 -13.53 -15.82
CA ALA A 173 -15.40 -14.48 -15.79
C ALA A 173 -16.64 -13.97 -16.57
N ASN A 174 -16.74 -12.67 -16.81
CA ASN A 174 -17.83 -12.03 -17.53
C ASN A 174 -17.39 -11.45 -18.90
N SER A 175 -16.27 -11.89 -19.47
CA SER A 175 -15.75 -11.35 -20.74
C SER A 175 -15.46 -12.46 -21.76
N ASP A 176 -15.76 -12.20 -23.03
CA ASP A 176 -15.44 -13.11 -24.14
C ASP A 176 -13.98 -12.95 -24.62
N LEU A 177 -13.43 -11.76 -24.37
CA LEU A 177 -12.05 -11.38 -24.64
C LEU A 177 -11.54 -10.48 -23.52
N MET A 178 -10.32 -10.75 -23.06
CA MET A 178 -9.65 -9.95 -22.03
C MET A 178 -8.39 -9.30 -22.59
N ILE A 179 -8.19 -8.02 -22.28
CA ILE A 179 -6.94 -7.30 -22.51
C ILE A 179 -6.36 -6.90 -21.16
N VAL A 180 -5.12 -7.31 -20.92
CA VAL A 180 -4.36 -6.96 -19.72
C VAL A 180 -3.21 -6.05 -20.14
N LEU A 181 -3.29 -4.77 -19.75
CA LEU A 181 -2.33 -3.74 -20.14
C LEU A 181 -1.21 -3.55 -19.12
N GLY A 182 0.04 -3.56 -19.60
CA GLY A 182 1.20 -3.12 -18.83
C GLY A 182 2.50 -3.85 -19.17
N GLY A 183 3.59 -3.37 -18.58
CA GLY A 183 4.94 -3.83 -18.88
C GLY A 183 5.15 -5.32 -18.61
N ARG A 184 5.86 -6.03 -19.51
CA ARG A 184 6.20 -7.46 -19.38
C ARG A 184 6.95 -7.83 -18.10
N ASN A 185 7.67 -6.87 -17.53
CA ASN A 185 8.46 -7.04 -16.31
C ASN A 185 7.67 -6.72 -15.03
N SER A 186 6.37 -6.37 -15.13
CA SER A 186 5.52 -6.07 -13.98
C SER A 186 4.95 -7.35 -13.37
N SER A 187 5.37 -7.68 -12.15
CA SER A 187 4.83 -8.81 -11.38
C SER A 187 3.31 -8.72 -11.20
N ASN A 188 2.78 -7.52 -10.93
CA ASN A 188 1.34 -7.31 -10.81
C ASN A 188 0.63 -7.57 -12.15
N THR A 189 1.14 -7.04 -13.27
CA THR A 189 0.53 -7.26 -14.59
C THR A 189 0.58 -8.73 -14.99
N ALA A 190 1.70 -9.42 -14.71
CA ALA A 190 1.85 -10.85 -14.92
C ALA A 190 0.77 -11.64 -14.17
N LYS A 191 0.53 -11.29 -12.90
CA LYS A 191 -0.47 -11.97 -12.09
C LYS A 191 -1.89 -11.71 -12.55
N LEU A 192 -2.23 -10.47 -12.93
CA LEU A 192 -3.54 -10.17 -13.53
C LEU A 192 -3.77 -10.97 -14.81
N TYR A 193 -2.74 -11.12 -15.65
CA TYR A 193 -2.82 -11.95 -16.86
C TYR A 193 -3.05 -13.42 -16.53
N GLU A 194 -2.31 -14.00 -15.57
CA GLU A 194 -2.52 -15.38 -15.11
C GLU A 194 -3.97 -15.59 -14.65
N ILE A 195 -4.51 -14.71 -13.81
CA ILE A 195 -5.89 -14.78 -13.32
C ILE A 195 -6.89 -14.69 -14.48
N CYS A 196 -6.69 -13.75 -15.40
CA CYS A 196 -7.60 -13.59 -16.54
C CYS A 196 -7.61 -14.85 -17.42
N CYS A 197 -6.46 -15.49 -17.64
CA CYS A 197 -6.36 -16.74 -18.39
C CYS A 197 -7.09 -17.92 -17.74
N GLU A 198 -7.27 -17.93 -16.41
CA GLU A 198 -8.02 -18.98 -15.71
C GLU A 198 -9.53 -18.89 -15.99
N HIS A 199 -10.05 -17.72 -16.35
CA HIS A 199 -11.48 -17.47 -16.55
C HIS A 199 -11.87 -17.13 -18.00
N CYS A 200 -10.95 -16.60 -18.80
CA CYS A 200 -11.18 -16.21 -20.19
C CYS A 200 -10.08 -16.75 -21.12
N GLU A 201 -10.44 -17.64 -22.04
CA GLU A 201 -9.50 -18.27 -22.98
C GLU A 201 -8.84 -17.24 -23.92
N ASN A 202 -9.59 -16.21 -24.33
CA ASN A 202 -9.09 -15.12 -25.19
C ASN A 202 -8.49 -13.98 -24.38
N THR A 203 -7.46 -14.27 -23.57
CA THR A 203 -6.76 -13.25 -22.79
C THR A 203 -5.47 -12.82 -23.49
N TYR A 204 -5.26 -11.51 -23.62
CA TYR A 204 -4.12 -10.90 -24.29
C TYR A 204 -3.36 -9.95 -23.37
N TRP A 205 -2.08 -10.22 -23.14
CA TRP A 205 -1.19 -9.28 -22.47
C TRP A 205 -0.58 -8.33 -23.50
N ILE A 206 -0.93 -7.05 -23.40
CA ILE A 206 -0.46 -5.97 -24.27
C ILE A 206 0.40 -5.01 -23.45
N ASP A 207 1.61 -4.72 -23.92
CA ASP A 207 2.49 -3.77 -23.22
C ASP A 207 2.07 -2.32 -23.50
N ARG A 208 1.91 -1.99 -24.80
CA ARG A 208 1.55 -0.65 -25.27
C ARG A 208 0.34 -0.67 -26.20
N PRO A 209 -0.53 0.37 -26.19
CA PRO A 209 -1.73 0.43 -27.02
C PRO A 209 -1.46 0.27 -28.53
N ASP A 210 -0.31 0.74 -29.02
CA ASP A 210 0.11 0.65 -30.41
C ASP A 210 0.58 -0.75 -30.85
N GLN A 211 0.73 -1.68 -29.90
CA GLN A 211 1.20 -3.05 -30.14
C GLN A 211 0.07 -4.08 -30.18
N ILE A 212 -1.21 -3.66 -30.13
CA ILE A 212 -2.33 -4.58 -30.22
C ILE A 212 -2.30 -5.32 -31.57
N PRO A 213 -2.15 -6.66 -31.58
CA PRO A 213 -2.14 -7.45 -32.80
C PRO A 213 -3.45 -7.33 -33.58
N SER A 214 -3.38 -7.38 -34.91
CA SER A 214 -4.57 -7.26 -35.78
C SER A 214 -5.63 -8.34 -35.50
N ASP A 215 -5.22 -9.55 -35.13
CA ASP A 215 -6.13 -10.64 -34.78
C ASP A 215 -6.91 -10.38 -33.48
N VAL A 216 -6.39 -9.54 -32.56
CA VAL A 216 -7.14 -9.10 -31.37
C VAL A 216 -8.33 -8.25 -31.78
N TYR A 217 -8.17 -7.34 -32.75
CA TYR A 217 -9.27 -6.54 -33.28
C TYR A 217 -10.32 -7.42 -33.99
N GLU A 218 -9.88 -8.41 -34.78
CA GLU A 218 -10.79 -9.35 -35.43
C GLU A 218 -11.61 -10.15 -34.41
N LYS A 219 -10.98 -10.60 -33.32
CA LYS A 219 -11.70 -11.31 -32.24
C LYS A 219 -12.63 -10.38 -31.47
N ALA A 220 -12.19 -9.15 -31.18
CA ALA A 220 -12.98 -8.14 -30.49
C ALA A 220 -14.30 -7.86 -31.21
N LEU A 221 -14.30 -7.81 -32.55
CA LEU A 221 -15.52 -7.68 -33.37
C LEU A 221 -16.52 -8.84 -33.21
N SER A 222 -16.02 -10.03 -32.85
CA SER A 222 -16.84 -11.24 -32.64
C SER A 222 -17.23 -11.48 -31.18
N SER A 223 -16.73 -10.65 -30.26
CA SER A 223 -17.01 -10.69 -28.83
C SER A 223 -18.18 -9.78 -28.48
N GLU A 224 -19.05 -10.21 -27.57
CA GLU A 224 -20.12 -9.36 -27.03
C GLU A 224 -19.58 -8.49 -25.90
N ARG A 225 -18.68 -9.04 -25.07
CA ARG A 225 -18.08 -8.35 -23.93
C ARG A 225 -16.55 -8.42 -23.98
N ILE A 226 -15.91 -7.24 -24.03
CA ILE A 226 -14.46 -7.09 -23.99
C ILE A 226 -14.08 -6.48 -22.64
N GLY A 227 -13.36 -7.24 -21.82
CA GLY A 227 -12.83 -6.73 -20.57
C GLY A 227 -11.44 -6.15 -20.76
N ILE A 228 -11.19 -4.98 -20.17
CA ILE A 228 -9.88 -4.34 -20.17
C ILE A 228 -9.49 -4.11 -18.71
N THR A 229 -8.30 -4.59 -18.34
CA THR A 229 -7.68 -4.31 -17.04
C THR A 229 -6.23 -3.91 -17.23
N ALA A 230 -5.62 -3.35 -16.20
CA ALA A 230 -4.26 -2.82 -16.27
C ALA A 230 -3.49 -3.07 -14.97
N GLY A 231 -2.18 -3.25 -15.11
CA GLY A 231 -1.27 -3.31 -13.98
C GLY A 231 -1.21 -1.99 -13.20
N ALA A 232 -0.85 -2.05 -11.93
CA ALA A 232 -0.73 -0.87 -11.07
C ALA A 232 0.27 0.19 -11.58
N SER A 233 1.26 -0.22 -12.38
CA SER A 233 2.25 0.67 -13.00
C SER A 233 1.84 1.20 -14.37
N THR A 234 0.63 0.90 -14.84
CA THR A 234 0.14 1.29 -16.17
C THR A 234 -0.68 2.58 -16.07
N PRO A 235 -0.20 3.71 -16.63
CA PRO A 235 -0.95 4.96 -16.74
C PRO A 235 -2.36 4.82 -17.33
N GLU A 236 -3.29 5.62 -16.82
CA GLU A 236 -4.69 5.62 -17.26
C GLU A 236 -4.83 6.02 -18.74
N GLU A 237 -3.97 6.92 -19.22
CA GLU A 237 -3.97 7.37 -20.61
C GLU A 237 -3.80 6.21 -21.60
N MET A 238 -3.02 5.18 -21.22
CA MET A 238 -2.87 3.99 -22.07
C MET A 238 -4.16 3.15 -22.13
N ILE A 239 -4.91 3.07 -21.03
CA ILE A 239 -6.22 2.40 -21.01
C ILE A 239 -7.18 3.15 -21.93
N ARG A 240 -7.24 4.47 -21.81
CA ARG A 240 -8.08 5.34 -22.66
C ARG A 240 -7.70 5.22 -24.14
N GLU A 241 -6.42 5.14 -24.47
CA GLU A 241 -5.97 4.96 -25.85
C GLU A 241 -6.40 3.61 -26.43
N VAL A 242 -6.38 2.52 -25.65
CA VAL A 242 -6.90 1.22 -26.11
C VAL A 242 -8.40 1.30 -26.36
N ILE A 243 -9.17 1.87 -25.43
CA ILE A 243 -10.62 2.05 -25.59
C ILE A 243 -10.91 2.89 -26.85
N GLN A 244 -10.20 4.01 -27.03
CA GLN A 244 -10.37 4.87 -28.19
C GLN A 244 -10.06 4.12 -29.50
N ASN A 245 -8.94 3.39 -29.55
CA ASN A 245 -8.56 2.59 -30.71
C ASN A 245 -9.62 1.53 -31.04
N MET A 246 -10.25 0.92 -30.04
CA MET A 246 -11.30 -0.08 -30.22
C MET A 246 -12.63 0.54 -30.67
N THR A 247 -13.02 1.67 -30.09
CA THR A 247 -14.26 2.38 -30.45
C THR A 247 -14.17 3.03 -31.84
N GLU A 248 -13.06 3.67 -32.18
CA GLU A 248 -12.91 4.38 -33.46
C GLU A 248 -12.69 3.45 -34.65
N LYS A 249 -11.87 2.40 -34.49
CA LYS A 249 -11.53 1.51 -35.61
C LYS A 249 -12.64 0.52 -35.90
N GLU A 250 -13.37 0.09 -34.87
CA GLU A 250 -14.28 -1.06 -34.97
C GLU A 250 -15.74 -0.75 -34.56
N GLY A 251 -16.05 0.48 -34.10
CA GLY A 251 -17.42 0.90 -33.79
C GLY A 251 -17.99 0.31 -32.50
N LEU A 252 -17.13 -0.13 -31.58
CA LEU A 252 -17.50 -0.72 -30.28
C LEU A 252 -18.03 0.36 -29.31
N ILE A 253 -19.02 -0.01 -28.48
CA ILE A 253 -19.64 0.87 -27.48
C ILE A 253 -18.97 0.64 -26.12
N ASN A 254 -18.60 1.72 -25.43
CA ASN A 254 -18.01 1.66 -24.09
C ASN A 254 -19.12 1.66 -23.03
N GLU A 255 -19.19 0.61 -22.22
CA GLU A 255 -19.94 0.61 -20.96
C GLU A 255 -18.93 0.71 -19.82
N GLU A 256 -18.68 1.93 -19.33
CA GLU A 256 -17.85 2.11 -18.14
C GLU A 256 -18.60 1.50 -16.94
N GLN A 257 -17.98 0.52 -16.28
CA GLN A 257 -18.31 0.23 -14.89
C GLN A 257 -17.78 1.43 -14.10
N PRO A 258 -18.63 2.19 -13.38
CA PRO A 258 -18.16 3.32 -12.60
C PRO A 258 -17.07 2.84 -11.65
N LEU A 259 -15.90 3.48 -11.74
CA LEU A 259 -14.94 3.47 -10.64
C LEU A 259 -15.63 4.27 -9.52
N GLU A 260 -16.38 3.61 -8.64
CA GLU A 260 -17.02 4.29 -7.52
C GLU A 260 -15.95 5.08 -6.73
N GLU A 261 -16.07 6.40 -6.86
CA GLU A 261 -15.59 7.51 -6.01
C GLU A 261 -14.28 7.27 -5.25
N LEU A 262 -13.15 7.62 -5.88
CA LEU A 262 -11.85 7.70 -5.21
C LEU A 262 -11.12 9.03 -5.41
N GLN A 263 -11.81 10.10 -5.83
CA GLN A 263 -11.15 11.39 -6.13
C GLN A 263 -11.75 12.66 -5.52
N GLU A 264 -12.80 12.63 -4.69
CA GLU A 264 -13.32 13.87 -4.09
C GLU A 264 -13.72 13.79 -2.61
N GLN A 265 -12.91 13.20 -1.70
CA GLN A 265 -13.20 13.33 -0.24
C GLN A 265 -12.00 13.39 0.74
N PRO A 266 -10.85 14.05 0.46
CA PRO A 266 -9.98 14.48 1.57
C PRO A 266 -10.00 15.99 1.85
N GLU A 267 -10.23 16.85 0.85
CA GLU A 267 -9.93 18.28 0.99
C GLU A 267 -10.97 19.06 1.83
N GLU A 268 -12.27 18.80 1.65
CA GLU A 268 -13.32 19.53 2.40
C GLU A 268 -13.41 19.15 3.89
N GLN A 269 -12.88 17.98 4.29
CA GLN A 269 -12.87 17.57 5.71
C GLN A 269 -11.67 18.14 6.47
N LEU A 270 -10.58 18.51 5.78
CA LEU A 270 -9.39 19.11 6.39
C LEU A 270 -9.62 20.59 6.72
N GLU A 271 -10.27 21.36 5.83
CA GLU A 271 -10.61 22.77 6.10
C GLU A 271 -11.55 22.92 7.32
N GLN A 272 -12.47 21.97 7.53
CA GLN A 272 -13.40 22.01 8.68
C GLN A 272 -12.75 21.66 10.02
N ILE A 273 -11.58 21.01 10.01
CA ILE A 273 -10.83 20.66 11.22
C ILE A 273 -9.93 21.83 11.63
N GLU A 274 -9.35 22.55 10.68
CA GLU A 274 -8.52 23.73 10.95
C GLU A 274 -9.35 24.89 11.56
N ASP A 275 -10.56 25.13 11.05
CA ASP A 275 -11.48 26.16 11.58
C ASP A 275 -11.97 25.87 13.02
N GLN A 276 -11.92 24.60 13.46
CA GLN A 276 -12.35 24.21 14.82
C GLN A 276 -11.23 24.30 15.87
N LEU A 277 -9.97 24.42 15.44
CA LEU A 277 -8.80 24.49 16.34
C LEU A 277 -8.41 25.93 16.70
N GLU A 278 -8.99 26.96 16.05
CA GLU A 278 -8.64 28.37 16.29
C GLU A 278 -9.56 29.14 17.26
N GLN A 279 -10.50 28.49 17.96
CA GLN A 279 -11.33 29.19 18.95
C GLN A 279 -10.88 28.91 20.40
N PRO A 280 -10.44 29.93 21.16
CA PRO A 280 -10.15 29.75 22.58
C PRO A 280 -11.47 29.65 23.37
N GLU A 281 -11.70 28.52 24.04
CA GLU A 281 -12.83 28.35 24.96
C GLU A 281 -12.70 29.28 26.19
N GLU A 282 -13.61 30.24 26.30
CA GLU A 282 -13.87 30.97 27.55
C GLU A 282 -14.63 30.05 28.54
N GLN A 283 -13.92 29.50 29.52
CA GLN A 283 -14.56 28.82 30.66
C GLN A 283 -15.04 29.83 31.71
N GLN A 284 -16.35 29.92 31.87
CA GLN A 284 -17.02 30.62 32.98
C GLN A 284 -16.98 29.78 34.26
N VAL A 285 -16.41 30.35 35.33
CA VAL A 285 -16.41 29.79 36.68
C VAL A 285 -17.61 30.32 37.49
N GLN A 286 -18.26 29.45 38.26
CA GLN A 286 -19.05 29.83 39.44
C GLN A 286 -18.82 28.86 40.62
N PRO A 287 -19.03 29.31 41.88
CA PRO A 287 -18.14 28.98 43.00
C PRO A 287 -18.80 28.09 44.07
N GLU A 288 -17.99 27.40 44.89
CA GLU A 288 -18.43 26.93 46.21
C GLU A 288 -17.25 26.83 47.23
N GLU A 289 -17.38 27.70 48.24
CA GLU A 289 -17.08 27.66 49.69
C GLU A 289 -15.75 27.11 50.29
N GLU A 290 -15.03 28.08 50.87
CA GLU A 290 -14.19 28.16 52.09
C GLU A 290 -13.94 26.92 52.98
N LEU A 291 -12.66 26.73 53.34
CA LEU A 291 -12.18 26.53 54.72
C LEU A 291 -10.69 26.93 54.87
N GLU A 292 -10.35 27.51 56.02
CA GLU A 292 -9.23 28.41 56.33
C GLU A 292 -7.83 27.78 56.55
N GLN A 293 -6.78 28.43 55.97
CA GLN A 293 -5.46 28.89 56.53
C GLN A 293 -4.44 27.93 57.23
N PRO A 294 -3.13 28.31 57.39
CA PRO A 294 -2.28 29.29 56.65
C PRO A 294 -0.81 28.86 56.36
N GLU A 295 -0.10 29.74 55.59
CA GLU A 295 1.37 30.04 55.56
C GLU A 295 2.36 28.97 55.01
N GLU A 296 3.39 29.25 54.19
CA GLU A 296 4.40 30.31 54.20
C GLU A 296 4.97 30.65 52.78
N GLU A 297 5.61 31.83 52.72
CA GLU A 297 6.28 32.53 51.61
C GLU A 297 7.52 31.82 51.02
N LEU A 298 7.87 32.08 49.75
CA LEU A 298 9.08 32.86 49.42
C LEU A 298 9.22 33.18 47.91
N GLU A 299 9.30 34.50 47.67
CA GLU A 299 10.21 35.23 46.79
C GLU A 299 10.16 35.14 45.24
N GLN A 300 9.84 36.31 44.70
CA GLN A 300 10.04 36.85 43.36
C GLN A 300 11.52 37.04 43.05
N THR A 301 11.90 36.95 41.77
CA THR A 301 12.74 37.98 41.13
C THR A 301 12.41 38.11 39.65
N THR A 302 12.23 39.37 39.28
CA THR A 302 11.87 39.98 38.00
C THR A 302 13.11 40.35 37.17
N GLU A 303 12.95 40.47 35.84
CA GLU A 303 13.60 41.42 34.89
C GLU A 303 13.36 40.85 33.46
N GLN A 304 12.45 41.33 32.58
CA GLN A 304 12.32 42.63 31.88
C GLN A 304 13.68 43.14 31.35
N LEU A 305 13.92 43.53 30.09
CA LEU A 305 13.15 43.94 28.90
C LEU A 305 14.16 43.99 27.72
N THR A 306 13.72 43.83 26.47
CA THR A 306 13.86 44.85 25.41
C THR A 306 13.21 44.35 24.11
N GLU A 307 12.12 45.01 23.72
CA GLU A 307 11.60 45.11 22.35
C GLU A 307 12.35 46.22 21.60
N GLU A 308 12.64 46.05 20.30
CA GLU A 308 12.62 47.13 19.31
C GLU A 308 12.18 46.61 17.92
N ASN A 309 10.98 47.04 17.54
CA ASN A 309 10.38 47.38 16.23
C ASN A 309 10.87 46.79 14.88
N GLN A 310 9.90 46.13 14.22
CA GLN A 310 9.28 46.39 12.90
C GLN A 310 10.13 46.60 11.64
N GLU A 311 9.93 45.72 10.66
CA GLU A 311 9.78 46.06 9.23
C GLU A 311 8.86 45.02 8.53
N GLU A 312 7.80 45.50 7.87
CA GLU A 312 6.82 44.70 7.12
C GLU A 312 7.18 44.57 5.62
N THR A 313 6.98 43.35 5.10
CA THR A 313 6.65 42.93 3.70
C THR A 313 7.71 43.03 2.58
N PRO A 314 7.71 42.13 1.55
CA PRO A 314 6.53 41.42 0.98
C PRO A 314 6.64 39.89 0.78
N GLU A 315 5.45 39.32 0.63
CA GLU A 315 5.08 37.95 0.26
C GLU A 315 5.94 37.31 -0.86
N GLN A 316 6.29 36.03 -0.66
CA GLN A 316 6.71 35.08 -1.69
C GLN A 316 5.90 33.78 -1.51
N PRO A 317 5.67 33.02 -2.61
CA PRO A 317 4.47 32.21 -2.79
C PRO A 317 4.54 30.86 -2.06
N ASP A 318 3.39 30.46 -1.52
CA ASP A 318 2.95 29.13 -1.08
C ASP A 318 4.02 28.03 -1.13
N GLU A 319 4.69 27.81 0.01
CA GLU A 319 5.22 26.50 0.33
C GLU A 319 4.03 25.57 0.56
N GLN A 320 3.79 24.66 -0.40
CA GLN A 320 2.91 23.52 -0.16
C GLN A 320 3.44 22.78 1.07
N PRO A 321 2.60 22.42 2.06
CA PRO A 321 3.07 21.69 3.23
C PRO A 321 3.69 20.38 2.76
N GLU A 322 4.98 20.18 3.06
CA GLU A 322 5.61 18.87 2.96
C GLU A 322 4.78 17.92 3.81
N VAL A 323 4.05 17.02 3.16
CA VAL A 323 3.37 15.93 3.85
C VAL A 323 4.47 15.09 4.50
N ASP A 324 4.62 15.19 5.82
CA ASP A 324 5.60 14.42 6.55
C ASP A 324 5.24 12.93 6.46
N PHE A 325 5.89 12.25 5.53
CA PHE A 325 5.75 10.83 5.28
C PHE A 325 6.02 9.97 6.53
N THR A 326 6.72 10.52 7.52
CA THR A 326 6.98 9.87 8.81
C THR A 326 5.70 9.76 9.63
N GLU A 327 4.86 10.80 9.64
CA GLU A 327 3.58 10.80 10.37
C GLU A 327 2.57 9.82 9.77
N PHE A 328 2.53 9.69 8.43
CA PHE A 328 1.70 8.66 7.79
C PHE A 328 2.14 7.24 8.18
N ILE A 329 3.45 6.99 8.26
CA ILE A 329 3.99 5.68 8.67
C ILE A 329 3.64 5.35 10.13
N ASP A 330 3.73 6.33 11.03
CA ASP A 330 3.43 6.15 12.45
C ASP A 330 1.92 6.14 12.75
N SER A 331 1.10 6.65 11.82
CA SER A 331 -0.37 6.59 11.86
C SER A 331 -0.95 5.22 11.48
N ILE A 332 -0.15 4.32 10.89
CA ILE A 332 -0.57 2.94 10.60
C ILE A 332 -0.64 2.18 11.94
N PRO A 333 -1.83 1.78 12.42
CA PRO A 333 -1.98 1.10 13.70
C PRO A 333 -1.19 -0.21 13.71
N GLU A 334 -0.35 -0.41 14.72
CA GLU A 334 0.19 -1.73 15.04
C GLU A 334 -0.91 -2.58 15.67
N LEU A 335 -1.60 -3.40 14.87
CA LEU A 335 -2.56 -4.37 15.39
C LEU A 335 -1.82 -5.45 16.19
N LYS A 336 -1.75 -5.27 17.52
CA LYS A 336 -1.22 -6.27 18.45
C LYS A 336 -2.35 -7.15 18.96
N LYS A 337 -2.18 -8.47 18.90
CA LYS A 337 -3.11 -9.44 19.46
C LYS A 337 -3.47 -9.09 20.91
N GLY A 338 -4.76 -8.97 21.20
CA GLY A 338 -5.31 -8.63 22.52
C GLY A 338 -5.49 -7.13 22.79
N SER A 339 -5.19 -6.25 21.82
CA SER A 339 -5.50 -4.83 21.91
C SER A 339 -6.96 -4.53 21.53
N ILE A 340 -7.48 -3.40 22.00
CA ILE A 340 -8.75 -2.83 21.53
C ILE A 340 -8.40 -1.63 20.66
N VAL A 341 -8.93 -1.59 19.44
CA VAL A 341 -8.73 -0.50 18.48
C VAL A 341 -10.08 0.03 18.05
N LYS A 342 -10.14 1.31 17.66
CA LYS A 342 -11.34 1.89 17.08
C LYS A 342 -11.47 1.46 15.63
N GLY A 343 -12.66 1.03 15.23
CA GLY A 343 -12.96 0.66 13.85
C GLY A 343 -14.29 1.22 13.39
N ARG A 344 -14.44 1.44 12.08
CA ARG A 344 -15.68 1.93 11.45
C ARG A 344 -16.28 0.86 10.57
N ILE A 345 -17.58 0.62 10.68
CA ILE A 345 -18.26 -0.34 9.80
C ILE A 345 -18.25 0.21 8.37
N VAL A 346 -17.78 -0.61 7.43
CA VAL A 346 -17.70 -0.24 6.00
C VAL A 346 -18.73 -1.01 5.19
N ARG A 347 -18.86 -2.31 5.45
CA ARG A 347 -19.75 -3.23 4.71
C ARG A 347 -20.02 -4.50 5.50
N TYR A 348 -20.98 -5.30 5.07
CA TYR A 348 -21.27 -6.63 5.63
C TYR A 348 -21.75 -7.59 4.54
N ASP A 349 -21.63 -8.89 4.80
CA ASP A 349 -22.24 -9.97 4.03
C ASP A 349 -22.99 -10.94 4.97
N ASP A 350 -23.46 -12.09 4.46
CA ASP A 350 -24.23 -13.06 5.24
C ASP A 350 -23.41 -13.72 6.39
N GLU A 351 -22.08 -13.59 6.39
CA GLU A 351 -21.18 -14.22 7.37
C GLU A 351 -20.43 -13.21 8.26
N PHE A 352 -20.03 -12.06 7.73
CA PHE A 352 -19.14 -11.10 8.37
C PHE A 352 -19.57 -9.64 8.22
N VAL A 353 -19.25 -8.85 9.25
CA VAL A 353 -19.20 -7.38 9.23
C VAL A 353 -17.74 -6.95 9.09
N TYR A 354 -17.46 -6.07 8.14
CA TYR A 354 -16.13 -5.58 7.82
C TYR A 354 -15.94 -4.18 8.41
N VAL A 355 -14.85 -4.03 9.14
CA VAL A 355 -14.57 -2.84 9.93
C VAL A 355 -13.20 -2.27 9.54
N ASP A 356 -13.17 -1.02 9.10
CA ASP A 356 -11.93 -0.28 8.88
C ASP A 356 -11.35 0.15 10.23
N VAL A 357 -10.25 -0.49 10.61
CA VAL A 357 -9.49 -0.20 11.84
C VAL A 357 -8.30 0.72 11.58
N ARG A 358 -8.28 1.41 10.43
CA ARG A 358 -7.19 2.25 9.93
C ARG A 358 -5.87 1.50 9.68
N ASP A 359 -5.90 0.17 9.62
CA ASP A 359 -4.79 -0.67 9.13
C ASP A 359 -5.08 -1.14 7.69
N LYS A 360 -4.09 -1.79 7.09
CA LYS A 360 -4.08 -2.30 5.72
C LYS A 360 -5.03 -3.47 5.49
N THR A 361 -5.89 -3.84 6.44
CA THR A 361 -6.94 -4.86 6.25
C THR A 361 -8.18 -4.45 7.02
N GLU A 362 -9.35 -4.75 6.46
CA GLU A 362 -10.59 -4.68 7.22
C GLU A 362 -10.57 -5.77 8.30
N GLY A 363 -10.88 -5.39 9.53
CA GLY A 363 -11.22 -6.35 10.58
C GLY A 363 -12.50 -7.08 10.20
N ARG A 364 -12.50 -8.41 10.31
CA ARG A 364 -13.69 -9.24 10.04
C ARG A 364 -14.31 -9.70 11.34
N ILE A 365 -15.53 -9.25 11.62
CA ILE A 365 -16.29 -9.60 12.81
C ILE A 365 -17.45 -10.52 12.37
N PRO A 366 -17.58 -11.75 12.91
CA PRO A 366 -18.69 -12.63 12.56
C PRO A 366 -20.05 -11.98 12.87
N ILE A 367 -21.01 -12.06 11.96
CA ILE A 367 -22.32 -11.36 12.10
C ILE A 367 -23.09 -11.74 13.37
N ARG A 368 -22.91 -12.97 13.85
CA ARG A 368 -23.44 -13.48 15.12
C ARG A 368 -23.03 -12.66 16.36
N GLU A 369 -21.96 -11.87 16.28
CA GLU A 369 -21.55 -10.99 17.38
C GLU A 369 -22.46 -9.75 17.47
N PHE A 370 -23.14 -9.38 16.38
CA PHE A 370 -24.13 -8.30 16.34
C PHE A 370 -25.56 -8.79 16.60
N GLU A 371 -25.84 -10.09 16.44
CA GLU A 371 -27.14 -10.68 16.83
C GLU A 371 -27.47 -10.51 18.33
N ALA A 372 -26.45 -10.29 19.15
CA ALA A 372 -26.58 -10.05 20.58
C ALA A 372 -27.00 -8.62 20.94
N ASP A 373 -26.93 -7.68 19.99
CA ASP A 373 -27.26 -6.27 20.17
C ASP A 373 -28.37 -5.84 19.18
N PRO A 374 -29.65 -5.95 19.59
CA PRO A 374 -30.80 -5.72 18.71
C PRO A 374 -31.00 -4.24 18.32
N ASP A 375 -30.21 -3.33 18.89
CA ASP A 375 -30.28 -1.89 18.61
C ASP A 375 -29.36 -1.47 17.44
N ILE A 376 -28.50 -2.36 16.95
CA ILE A 376 -27.63 -2.10 15.79
C ILE A 376 -28.32 -2.55 14.50
N ASP A 377 -28.77 -1.57 13.72
CA ASP A 377 -29.16 -1.78 12.32
C ASP A 377 -27.89 -1.73 11.43
N LEU A 378 -27.47 -2.89 10.90
CA LEU A 378 -26.25 -3.00 10.09
C LEU A 378 -26.34 -2.23 8.77
N GLU A 379 -27.53 -2.07 8.20
CA GLU A 379 -27.72 -1.32 6.96
C GLU A 379 -27.48 0.17 7.23
N GLN A 380 -28.04 0.70 8.31
CA GLN A 380 -27.79 2.07 8.76
C GLN A 380 -26.35 2.28 9.24
N ALA A 381 -25.78 1.31 9.96
CA ALA A 381 -24.44 1.40 10.51
C ALA A 381 -23.34 1.45 9.44
N CYS A 382 -23.55 0.81 8.28
CA CYS A 382 -22.66 0.94 7.12
C CYS A 382 -22.78 2.32 6.47
N GLN A 383 -24.00 2.86 6.33
CA GLN A 383 -24.23 4.18 5.72
C GLN A 383 -23.65 5.32 6.56
N GLU A 384 -23.69 5.19 7.89
CA GLU A 384 -23.19 6.20 8.83
C GLU A 384 -21.72 5.99 9.24
N HIS A 385 -21.06 4.94 8.73
CA HIS A 385 -19.71 4.53 9.13
C HIS A 385 -19.53 4.45 10.66
N MET A 386 -20.49 3.78 11.32
CA MET A 386 -20.58 3.69 12.77
C MET A 386 -19.25 3.23 13.37
N GLU A 387 -18.76 3.99 14.35
CA GLU A 387 -17.51 3.71 15.06
C GLU A 387 -17.77 2.78 16.25
N LEU A 388 -16.96 1.73 16.38
CA LEU A 388 -17.00 0.76 17.47
C LEU A 388 -15.60 0.38 17.95
N ASP A 389 -15.54 -0.09 19.19
CA ASP A 389 -14.33 -0.66 19.77
C ASP A 389 -14.19 -2.13 19.35
N VAL A 390 -13.13 -2.43 18.60
CA VAL A 390 -12.83 -3.75 18.03
C VAL A 390 -11.73 -4.43 18.84
N TYR A 391 -11.99 -5.64 19.33
CA TYR A 391 -10.99 -6.46 20.00
C TYR A 391 -10.18 -7.30 18.99
N VAL A 392 -8.86 -7.04 18.90
CA VAL A 392 -7.95 -7.70 17.97
C VAL A 392 -7.64 -9.12 18.45
N ARG A 393 -8.27 -10.12 17.83
CA ARG A 393 -8.21 -11.52 18.31
C ARG A 393 -7.00 -12.29 17.77
N ASN A 394 -6.44 -11.91 16.63
CA ASN A 394 -5.23 -12.47 16.01
C ASN A 394 -4.45 -11.39 15.30
#